data_AF-R6IC96-F1
#
_entry.id   AF-R6IC96-F1
#
_cell.length_a   1.000
_cell.length_b   1.000
_cell.length_c   1.000
_cell.angle_alpha   90.00
_cell.angle_beta   90.00
_cell.angle_gamma   90.00
#
_symmetry.space_group_name_H-M   'P 1'
#
loop_
_entity.id
_entity.type
_entity.pdbx_description
1 polymer ?
#
loop_
_entity_poly.entity_id
_entity_poly.type
_entity_poly.pdbx_seq_one_letter_code
_entity_poly.pdbx_strand_id
1 'polypeptide(L)'
;MSVKNAVHKTSGYAAAAALSALLVKYPLRKLGMHKANAALMQAHEAASGAYFLAALLHMATSPKTSGCKAASGAAAFAVSVVLIADCHMAKDQTSKMQRHRIYSAALAAAAALHAF
;
A
#
# COMPACT_ATOMS: atom_id res chain seq x y z
N MET A 1 -17.68 -19.83 9.97
CA MET A 1 -16.72 -19.27 9.00
C MET A 1 -15.37 -19.93 9.25
N SER A 2 -14.68 -20.49 8.24
CA SER A 2 -13.37 -21.13 8.46
C SER A 2 -12.33 -20.10 8.93
N VAL A 3 -11.44 -20.49 9.85
CA VAL A 3 -10.34 -19.65 10.37
C VAL A 3 -9.53 -19.03 9.24
N LYS A 4 -9.23 -19.81 8.19
CA LYS A 4 -8.51 -19.32 7.00
C LYS A 4 -9.25 -18.17 6.30
N ASN A 5 -10.57 -18.26 6.18
CA ASN A 5 -11.39 -17.22 5.56
C ASN A 5 -11.52 -15.96 6.44
N ALA A 6 -11.56 -16.15 7.77
CA ALA A 6 -11.50 -15.03 8.71
C ALA A 6 -10.19 -14.27 8.59
N VAL A 7 -9.06 -14.99 8.60
CA VAL A 7 -7.72 -14.39 8.43
C VAL A 7 -7.59 -13.68 7.09
N HIS A 8 -8.06 -14.29 6.00
CA HIS A 8 -8.01 -13.66 4.67
C HIS A 8 -8.78 -12.33 4.62
N LYS A 9 -9.99 -12.29 5.16
CA LYS A 9 -10.79 -11.05 5.20
C LYS A 9 -10.17 -9.99 6.10
N THR A 10 -9.78 -10.35 7.32
CA THR A 10 -9.22 -9.38 8.28
C THR A 10 -7.91 -8.80 7.79
N SER A 11 -7.02 -9.63 7.25
CA SER A 11 -5.76 -9.16 6.64
C SER A 11 -6.00 -8.30 5.40
N GLY A 12 -7.01 -8.59 4.57
CA GLY A 12 -7.41 -7.73 3.46
C GLY A 12 -7.87 -6.34 3.91
N TYR A 13 -8.72 -6.27 4.93
CA TYR A 13 -9.16 -4.98 5.50
C TYR A 13 -8.01 -4.22 6.16
N ALA A 14 -7.12 -4.91 6.89
CA ALA A 14 -5.94 -4.30 7.49
C ALA A 14 -5.00 -3.71 6.43
N ALA A 15 -4.74 -4.44 5.33
CA ALA A 15 -3.94 -3.96 4.21
C ALA A 15 -4.59 -2.75 3.54
N ALA A 16 -5.90 -2.78 3.30
CA ALA A 16 -6.62 -1.66 2.70
C ALA A 16 -6.60 -0.40 3.58
N ALA A 17 -6.79 -0.54 4.89
CA ALA A 17 -6.75 0.57 5.84
C ALA A 17 -5.34 1.18 5.93
N ALA A 18 -4.31 0.33 6.05
CA ALA A 18 -2.92 0.78 6.08
C ALA A 18 -2.53 1.50 4.78
N LEU A 19 -2.90 0.94 3.62
CA LEU A 19 -2.65 1.58 2.33
C LEU A 19 -3.37 2.93 2.19
N SER A 20 -4.61 3.02 2.65
CA SER A 20 -5.38 4.26 2.62
C SER A 20 -4.71 5.36 3.45
N ALA A 21 -4.19 5.02 4.63
CA ALA A 21 -3.42 5.94 5.47
C ALA A 21 -2.13 6.42 4.80
N LEU A 22 -1.50 5.59 3.97
CA LEU A 22 -0.32 5.98 3.18
C LEU A 22 -0.67 6.90 2.01
N LEU A 23 -1.79 6.66 1.33
CA LEU A 23 -2.21 7.41 0.14
C LEU A 23 -2.80 8.79 0.46
N VAL A 24 -3.46 8.96 1.62
CA VAL A 24 -4.13 10.22 2.00
C VAL A 24 -3.16 11.39 2.24
N LYS A 25 -1.86 11.11 2.36
CA LYS A 25 -0.80 12.09 2.55
C LYS A 25 -0.80 13.19 1.49
N TYR A 26 -0.98 12.83 0.21
CA TYR A 26 -0.99 13.80 -0.89
C TYR A 26 -2.23 14.72 -0.86
N PRO A 27 -3.46 14.19 -0.70
CA PRO A 27 -4.65 15.00 -0.42
C PRO A 27 -4.46 15.98 0.75
N LEU A 28 -3.94 15.52 1.89
CA LEU A 28 -3.75 16.39 3.07
C LEU A 28 -2.78 17.54 2.82
N ARG A 29 -1.73 17.29 2.03
CA ARG A 29 -0.79 18.35 1.62
C ARG A 29 -1.45 19.36 0.69
N LYS A 30 -2.33 18.92 -0.21
CA LYS A 30 -3.12 19.80 -1.10
C LYS A 30 -4.14 20.64 -0.35
N LEU A 31 -4.73 20.10 0.72
CA LEU A 31 -5.71 20.78 1.57
C LEU A 31 -5.07 21.70 2.64
N GLY A 32 -3.74 21.85 2.66
CA GLY A 32 -3.04 22.68 3.66
C GLY A 32 -3.06 22.10 5.08
N MET A 33 -3.45 20.83 5.27
CA MET A 33 -3.56 20.18 6.57
C MET A 33 -2.20 19.67 7.08
N HIS A 34 -1.25 20.58 7.25
CA HIS A 34 0.14 20.25 7.57
C HIS A 34 0.30 19.48 8.89
N LYS A 35 -0.52 19.76 9.91
CA LYS A 35 -0.52 19.04 11.20
C LYS A 35 -0.95 17.58 11.05
N ALA A 36 -2.04 17.31 10.32
CA ALA A 36 -2.50 15.95 10.07
C ALA A 36 -1.50 15.17 9.20
N ASN A 37 -0.91 15.82 8.19
CA ASN A 37 0.15 15.24 7.39
C ASN A 37 1.40 14.91 8.24
N ALA A 38 1.78 15.76 9.19
CA ALA A 38 2.90 15.51 10.11
C ALA A 38 2.61 14.33 11.05
N ALA A 39 1.40 14.23 11.60
CA ALA A 39 0.99 13.09 12.43
C ALA A 39 1.03 11.77 11.63
N LEU A 40 0.53 11.77 10.39
CA LEU A 40 0.64 10.58 9.53
C LEU A 40 2.08 10.24 9.15
N MET A 41 2.97 11.23 9.06
CA MET A 41 4.39 10.98 8.83
C MET A 41 5.05 10.22 9.98
N GLN A 42 4.64 10.49 11.22
CA GLN A 42 5.13 9.73 12.38
C GLN A 42 4.67 8.27 12.34
N ALA A 43 3.46 8.02 11.81
CA ALA A 43 2.92 6.68 11.66
C ALA A 43 3.29 6.00 10.33
N HIS A 44 4.00 6.67 9.42
CA HIS A 44 4.20 6.21 8.04
C HIS A 44 4.95 4.88 7.95
N GLU A 45 6.03 4.73 8.73
CA GLU A 45 6.82 3.50 8.76
C GLU A 45 6.00 2.35 9.36
N ALA A 46 5.29 2.60 10.47
CA ALA A 46 4.42 1.62 11.10
C ALA A 46 3.28 1.19 10.16
N ALA A 47 2.64 2.13 9.46
CA ALA A 47 1.61 1.85 8.47
C ALA A 47 2.16 1.06 7.27
N SER A 48 3.38 1.36 6.83
CA SER A 48 4.06 0.60 5.76
C SER A 48 4.33 -0.84 6.20
N GLY A 49 4.85 -1.05 7.42
CA GLY A 49 5.06 -2.39 7.98
C GLY A 49 3.76 -3.18 8.15
N ALA A 50 2.70 -2.52 8.65
CA ALA A 50 1.37 -3.11 8.80
C ALA A 50 0.78 -3.52 7.44
N TYR A 51 0.91 -2.66 6.42
CA TYR A 51 0.51 -2.99 5.05
C TYR A 51 1.24 -4.22 4.53
N PHE A 52 2.56 -4.29 4.70
CA PHE A 52 3.38 -5.41 4.23
C PHE A 52 2.96 -6.74 4.84
N LEU A 53 2.85 -6.79 6.17
CA LEU A 53 2.49 -8.00 6.88
C LEU A 53 1.06 -8.44 6.53
N ALA A 54 0.13 -7.50 6.48
CA ALA A 54 -1.26 -7.77 6.15
C ALA A 54 -1.41 -8.25 4.69
N ALA A 55 -0.71 -7.64 3.73
CA ALA A 55 -0.73 -8.04 2.33
C ALA A 55 -0.17 -9.45 2.12
N LEU A 56 0.96 -9.78 2.77
CA LEU A 56 1.52 -11.14 2.72
C LEU A 56 0.56 -12.18 3.28
N LEU A 57 -0.05 -11.90 4.44
CA LEU A 57 -1.02 -12.79 5.07
C LEU A 57 -2.29 -12.95 4.21
N HIS A 58 -2.75 -11.87 3.59
CA HIS A 58 -3.90 -11.86 2.69
C HIS A 58 -3.66 -12.74 1.45
N MET A 59 -2.47 -12.60 0.83
CA MET A 59 -2.05 -13.42 -0.31
C MET A 59 -1.90 -14.90 0.06
N ALA A 60 -1.23 -15.20 1.18
CA ALA A 60 -0.98 -16.57 1.64
C ALA A 60 -2.27 -17.33 2.01
N THR A 61 -3.30 -16.61 2.45
CA THR A 61 -4.59 -17.19 2.83
C THR A 61 -5.65 -17.12 1.75
N SER A 62 -5.31 -16.61 0.57
CA SER A 62 -6.25 -16.39 -0.52
C SER A 62 -6.95 -17.68 -0.96
N PRO A 63 -8.29 -17.69 -1.06
CA PRO A 63 -9.02 -18.75 -1.73
C PRO A 63 -8.75 -18.70 -3.24
N LYS A 64 -9.21 -19.71 -4.00
CA LYS A 64 -9.18 -19.65 -5.48
C LYS A 64 -9.89 -18.37 -5.93
N THR A 65 -9.11 -17.44 -6.48
CA THR A 65 -9.58 -16.15 -7.01
C THR A 65 -9.29 -16.10 -8.52
N SER A 66 -9.94 -15.20 -9.24
CA SER A 66 -9.68 -15.05 -10.67
C SER A 66 -8.22 -14.62 -10.90
N GLY A 67 -7.63 -15.07 -12.01
CA GLY A 67 -6.23 -14.75 -12.34
C GLY A 67 -5.95 -13.24 -12.37
N CYS A 68 -6.93 -12.45 -12.84
CA CYS A 68 -6.84 -10.99 -12.87
C CYS A 68 -6.72 -10.37 -11.45
N LYS A 69 -7.56 -10.80 -10.49
CA LYS A 69 -7.49 -10.28 -9.11
C LYS A 69 -6.23 -10.71 -8.38
N ALA A 70 -5.77 -11.93 -8.61
CA ALA A 70 -4.49 -12.39 -8.08
C ALA A 70 -3.32 -11.55 -8.64
N ALA A 71 -3.32 -11.32 -9.96
CA ALA A 71 -2.28 -10.55 -10.63
C ALA A 71 -2.25 -9.09 -10.19
N SER A 72 -3.41 -8.42 -10.08
CA SER A 72 -3.48 -7.02 -9.62
C SER A 72 -3.03 -6.87 -8.15
N GLY A 73 -3.38 -7.81 -7.29
CA GLY A 73 -2.90 -7.84 -5.89
C GLY A 73 -1.39 -8.06 -5.79
N ALA A 74 -0.84 -9.02 -6.56
CA ALA A 74 0.61 -9.25 -6.61
C ALA A 74 1.36 -8.05 -7.20
N ALA A 75 0.81 -7.40 -8.22
CA ALA A 75 1.38 -6.18 -8.80
C ALA A 75 1.39 -5.02 -7.79
N ALA A 76 0.30 -4.81 -7.05
CA ALA A 76 0.25 -3.80 -6.00
C ALA A 76 1.33 -4.06 -4.94
N PHE A 77 1.47 -5.30 -4.48
CA PHE A 77 2.52 -5.68 -3.54
C PHE A 77 3.93 -5.43 -4.11
N ALA A 78 4.20 -5.85 -5.35
CA ALA A 78 5.50 -5.65 -6.00
C ALA A 78 5.86 -4.16 -6.14
N VAL A 79 4.90 -3.32 -6.57
CA VAL A 79 5.12 -1.87 -6.68
C VAL A 79 5.40 -1.25 -5.30
N SER A 80 4.74 -1.73 -4.24
CA SER A 80 5.02 -1.26 -2.87
C SER A 80 6.46 -1.56 -2.43
N VAL A 81 6.99 -2.75 -2.77
CA VAL A 81 8.39 -3.13 -2.47
C VAL A 81 9.36 -2.20 -3.19
N VAL A 82 9.12 -1.97 -4.50
CA VAL A 82 9.94 -1.07 -5.31
C VAL A 82 9.91 0.36 -4.76
N LEU A 83 8.73 0.85 -4.36
CA LEU A 83 8.57 2.18 -3.79
C LEU A 83 9.36 2.34 -2.49
N ILE A 84 9.33 1.35 -1.60
CA ILE A 84 10.12 1.38 -0.35
C ILE A 84 11.62 1.30 -0.66
N ALA A 85 12.04 0.37 -1.52
CA ALA A 85 13.44 0.23 -1.89
C ALA A 85 14.01 1.52 -2.50
N ASP A 86 13.32 2.13 -3.47
CA ASP A 86 13.73 3.41 -4.06
C ASP A 86 13.72 4.55 -3.03
N CYS A 87 12.76 4.54 -2.07
CA CYS A 87 12.75 5.50 -0.97
C CYS A 87 14.02 5.45 -0.10
N HIS A 88 14.58 4.27 0.15
CA HIS A 88 15.76 4.10 1.00
C HIS A 88 17.10 4.13 0.23
N MET A 89 17.12 3.74 -1.04
CA MET A 89 18.36 3.59 -1.82
C MET A 89 18.69 4.80 -2.71
N ALA A 90 17.70 5.61 -3.09
CA ALA A 90 17.92 6.73 -4.00
C ALA A 90 18.68 7.88 -3.34
N LYS A 91 19.83 8.26 -3.93
CA LYS A 91 20.68 9.36 -3.47
C LYS A 91 20.20 10.74 -3.96
N ASP A 92 19.71 10.82 -5.20
CA ASP A 92 19.22 12.07 -5.79
C ASP A 92 17.76 12.36 -5.41
N GLN A 93 17.51 13.49 -4.73
CA GLN A 93 16.19 13.81 -4.18
C GLN A 93 15.17 14.20 -5.25
N THR A 94 15.57 14.91 -6.30
CA THR A 94 14.67 15.40 -7.35
C THR A 94 14.10 14.26 -8.19
N SER A 95 14.95 13.37 -8.69
CA SER A 95 14.54 12.19 -9.44
C SER A 95 13.79 11.19 -8.55
N LYS A 96 14.18 11.04 -7.28
CA LYS A 96 13.46 10.23 -6.29
C LYS A 96 12.02 10.70 -6.13
N MET A 97 11.78 12.00 -5.99
CA MET A 97 10.41 12.51 -5.81
C MET A 97 9.54 12.30 -7.06
N GLN A 98 10.12 12.37 -8.26
CA GLN A 98 9.42 12.05 -9.50
C GLN A 98 9.05 10.55 -9.56
N ARG A 99 10.01 9.65 -9.32
CA ARG A 99 9.77 8.20 -9.31
C ARG A 99 8.79 7.80 -8.22
N HIS A 100 8.91 8.35 -7.02
CA HIS A 100 8.00 8.11 -5.91
C HIS A 100 6.54 8.43 -6.27
N ARG A 101 6.30 9.52 -7.03
CA ARG A 101 4.95 9.85 -7.52
C ARG A 101 4.44 8.82 -8.53
N ILE A 102 5.28 8.39 -9.46
CA ILE A 102 4.94 7.39 -10.47
C ILE A 102 4.59 6.05 -9.79
N TYR A 103 5.45 5.57 -8.89
CA TYR A 103 5.22 4.34 -8.14
C TYR A 103 3.99 4.43 -7.23
N SER A 104 3.76 5.57 -6.57
CA SER A 104 2.54 5.78 -5.78
C SER A 104 1.28 5.71 -6.64
N ALA A 105 1.30 6.29 -7.85
CA ALA A 105 0.18 6.24 -8.78
C ALA A 105 -0.05 4.81 -9.29
N ALA A 106 1.02 4.08 -9.65
CA ALA A 106 0.95 2.69 -10.07
C ALA A 106 0.40 1.79 -8.96
N LEU A 107 0.84 2.00 -7.71
CA LEU A 107 0.34 1.29 -6.53
C LEU A 107 -1.15 1.54 -6.32
N ALA A 108 -1.58 2.81 -6.39
CA ALA A 108 -2.99 3.17 -6.25
C ALA A 108 -3.86 2.53 -7.36
N ALA A 109 -3.39 2.53 -8.61
CA ALA A 109 -4.10 1.90 -9.73
C ALA A 109 -4.20 0.38 -9.57
N ALA A 110 -3.11 -0.29 -9.22
CA ALA A 110 -3.10 -1.74 -8.99
C ALA A 110 -3.99 -2.13 -7.80
N ALA A 111 -3.95 -1.36 -6.71
CA ALA A 111 -4.79 -1.57 -5.54
C ALA A 111 -6.28 -1.35 -5.85
N ALA A 112 -6.62 -0.33 -6.65
CA ALA A 112 -7.99 -0.12 -7.11
C ALA A 112 -8.48 -1.30 -7.95
N LEU A 113 -7.68 -1.75 -8.93
CA LEU A 113 -7.99 -2.93 -9.75
C LEU A 113 -8.10 -4.23 -8.95
N HIS A 114 -7.47 -4.32 -7.78
CA HIS A 114 -7.58 -5.47 -6.89
C HIS A 114 -8.85 -5.42 -6.04
N ALA A 115 -9.26 -4.21 -5.62
CA ALA A 115 -10.45 -3.99 -4.81
C ALA A 115 -11.76 -4.26 -5.56
N PHE A 116 -11.81 -3.99 -6.87
CA PHE A 116 -12.96 -4.24 -7.75
C PHE A 116 -12.90 -5.65 -8.37
#